data_AF-A0A540WJH2-F1
#
_entry.id   AF-A0A540WJH2-F1
#
_cell.length_a   1.000
_cell.length_b   1.000
_cell.length_c   1.000
_cell.angle_alpha   90.00
_cell.angle_beta   90.00
_cell.angle_gamma   90.00
#
_symmetry.space_group_name_H-M   'P 1'
#
loop_
_entity.id
_entity.type
_entity.pdbx_description
1 polymer ?
#
loop_
_entity_poly.entity_id
_entity_poly.type
_entity_poly.pdbx_seq_one_letter_code
_entity_poly.pdbx_strand_id
1 'polypeptide(L)' 'PVPHPLARPLLGMLFKYRIANFPPPELDHIQFLCAVDGSRWVQDVAWKPHYSMRETIRAVQAE' A
#
# COMPACT_ATOMS: atom_id res chain seq x y z
N PRO A 1 -7.00 -13.59 -9.45
CA PRO A 1 -5.76 -14.13 -8.84
C PRO A 1 -4.66 -14.21 -9.90
N VAL A 2 -3.58 -13.45 -9.73
CA VAL A 2 -2.44 -13.51 -10.65
C VAL A 2 -1.57 -14.72 -10.27
N PRO A 3 -1.11 -15.57 -11.21
CA PRO A 3 -0.22 -16.67 -10.89
C PRO A 3 1.10 -16.15 -10.32
N HIS A 4 1.35 -16.37 -9.02
CA HIS A 4 2.54 -15.90 -8.30
C HIS A 4 3.87 -16.23 -8.98
N PRO A 5 4.07 -17.43 -9.56
CA PRO A 5 5.31 -17.77 -10.26
C PRO A 5 5.59 -16.91 -11.49
N LEU A 6 4.54 -16.38 -12.13
CA LEU A 6 4.65 -15.53 -13.33
C LEU A 6 4.75 -14.03 -12.97
N ALA A 7 4.23 -13.62 -11.81
CA ALA A 7 4.16 -12.21 -11.42
C ALA A 7 5.55 -11.57 -11.24
N ARG A 8 6.44 -12.23 -10.49
CA ARG A 8 7.80 -11.72 -10.23
C ARG A 8 8.65 -11.53 -11.50
N PRO A 9 8.78 -12.53 -12.40
CA PRO A 9 9.58 -12.35 -13.61
C PRO A 9 8.99 -11.32 -14.58
N LEU A 10 7.66 -11.25 -14.71
CA LEU A 10 6.99 -10.27 -15.57
C LEU A 10 7.26 -8.83 -15.08
N LEU A 11 7.13 -8.59 -13.77
CA LEU A 11 7.35 -7.28 -13.17
C LEU A 11 8.84 -6.90 -13.17
N GLY A 12 9.74 -7.87 -13.02
CA GLY A 12 11.18 -7.66 -13.22
C GLY A 12 11.53 -7.21 -14.64
N MET A 13 10.89 -7.80 -15.65
CA MET A 13 11.06 -7.38 -17.05
C MET A 13 10.51 -5.98 -17.30
N LEU A 14 9.30 -5.69 -16.84
CA LEU A 14 8.69 -4.36 -16.99
C LEU A 14 9.50 -3.27 -16.29
N PHE A 15 10.07 -3.56 -15.11
CA PHE A 15 10.97 -2.65 -14.41
C PHE A 15 12.30 -2.45 -15.15
N LYS A 16 12.92 -3.54 -15.65
CA LYS A 16 14.17 -3.50 -16.42
C LYS A 16 14.05 -2.63 -17.68
N TYR A 17 12.92 -2.69 -18.36
CA TYR A 17 12.65 -1.88 -19.55
C TYR A 17 12.04 -0.50 -19.24
N ARG A 18 11.96 -0.12 -17.96
CA ARG A 18 11.33 1.14 -17.49
C ARG A 18 9.90 1.34 -17.98
N ILE A 19 9.19 0.25 -18.26
CA ILE A 19 7.76 0.24 -18.56
C ILE A 19 6.96 0.33 -17.25
N ALA A 20 7.52 -0.17 -16.15
CA ALA A 20 7.01 0.02 -14.80
C ALA A 20 8.07 0.69 -13.91
N ASN A 21 7.64 1.64 -13.07
CA ASN A 21 8.50 2.31 -12.08
C ASN A 21 8.53 1.58 -10.71
N PHE A 22 7.83 0.45 -10.60
CA PHE A 22 7.69 -0.30 -9.35
C PHE A 22 8.68 -1.48 -9.32
N PRO A 23 9.63 -1.51 -8.37
CA PRO A 23 10.60 -2.61 -8.29
C PRO A 23 9.91 -3.89 -7.77
N PRO A 24 10.30 -5.08 -8.27
CA PRO A 24 9.68 -6.35 -7.90
C PRO A 24 9.58 -6.67 -6.39
N PRO A 25 10.51 -6.25 -5.50
CA PRO A 25 10.38 -6.46 -4.05
C PRO A 25 9.18 -5.73 -3.41
N GLU A 26 8.65 -4.67 -4.04
CA GLU A 26 7.50 -3.93 -3.50
C GLU A 26 6.18 -4.71 -3.61
N LEU A 27 6.11 -5.74 -4.48
CA LEU A 27 4.94 -6.63 -4.54
C LEU A 27 4.69 -7.35 -3.22
N ASP A 28 5.74 -7.81 -2.56
CA ASP A 28 5.61 -8.52 -1.29
C ASP A 28 5.07 -7.59 -0.20
N HIS A 29 5.48 -6.31 -0.22
CA HIS A 29 5.05 -5.29 0.74
C HIS A 29 3.58 -4.90 0.56
N ILE A 30 3.09 -4.85 -0.68
CA ILE A 30 1.67 -4.60 -0.98
C ILE A 30 0.81 -5.83 -0.65
N GLN A 31 1.33 -7.03 -0.93
CA GLN A 31 0.60 -8.27 -0.69
C GLN A 31 0.39 -8.54 0.81
N PHE A 32 1.39 -8.23 1.63
CA PHE A 32 1.36 -8.40 3.08
C PHE A 32 1.44 -7.05 3.75
N LEU A 33 0.35 -6.28 3.66
CA LEU A 33 0.27 -4.98 4.32
C LEU A 33 0.41 -5.16 5.84
N CYS A 34 1.48 -4.61 6.41
CA CYS A 34 1.71 -4.55 7.85
C CYS A 34 0.83 -3.47 8.52
N ALA A 35 -0.48 -3.55 8.33
CA ALA A 35 -1.44 -2.67 8.99
C ALA A 35 -1.70 -3.14 10.42
N VAL A 36 -1.73 -2.20 11.35
CA VAL A 36 -2.07 -2.45 12.76
C VAL A 36 -3.56 -2.18 12.95
N ASP A 37 -4.27 -3.09 13.62
CA ASP A 37 -5.64 -2.82 14.07
C ASP A 37 -5.60 -1.90 15.30
N GLY A 38 -6.16 -0.70 15.15
CA GLY A 38 -6.27 0.31 16.20
C GLY A 38 -7.57 0.25 17.00
N SER A 39 -8.47 -0.71 16.75
CA SER A 39 -9.81 -0.78 17.35
C SER A 39 -9.80 -0.69 18.87
N ARG A 40 -8.91 -1.44 19.52
CA ARG A 40 -8.75 -1.44 20.98
C ARG A 40 -8.30 -0.09 21.52
N TRP A 41 -7.35 0.58 20.87
CA TRP A 41 -6.85 1.88 21.31
C TRP A 41 -7.95 2.95 21.29
N VAL A 42 -8.82 2.91 20.27
CA VAL A 42 -9.98 3.79 20.19
C VAL A 42 -10.96 3.54 21.33
N GLN A 43 -11.18 2.28 21.71
CA GLN A 43 -12.05 1.92 22.84
C GLN A 43 -11.47 2.34 24.19
N ASP A 44 -10.20 2.05 24.43
CA ASP A 44 -9.54 2.22 25.73
C ASP A 44 -9.22 3.71 26.02
N VAL A 45 -8.87 4.48 24.98
CA VAL A 45 -8.31 5.85 25.13
C VAL A 45 -9.25 6.92 24.58
N ALA A 46 -10.37 6.54 23.96
CA ALA A 46 -11.29 7.46 23.25
C ALA A 46 -10.58 8.35 22.22
N TRP A 47 -9.43 7.89 21.71
CA TRP A 47 -8.65 8.63 20.72
C TRP A 47 -9.33 8.59 19.36
N LYS A 48 -9.29 9.72 18.64
CA LYS A 48 -9.76 9.83 17.26
C LYS A 48 -8.80 10.69 16.44
N PRO A 49 -8.46 10.31 15.20
CA PRO A 49 -7.64 11.14 14.33
C PRO A 49 -8.40 12.43 13.94
N HIS A 50 -7.69 13.55 13.88
CA HIS A 50 -8.25 14.84 13.44
C HIS A 50 -8.68 14.83 11.98
N TYR A 51 -7.97 14.06 11.13
CA TYR A 51 -8.26 13.89 9.72
C TYR A 51 -8.41 12.41 9.39
N SER A 52 -9.45 12.10 8.63
CA SER A 52 -9.67 10.78 8.05
C SER A 52 -8.71 10.53 6.89
N MET A 53 -8.51 9.25 6.55
CA MET A 53 -7.73 8.89 5.37
C MET A 53 -8.23 9.56 4.08
N ARG A 54 -9.55 9.76 3.95
CA ARG A 54 -10.15 10.43 2.81
C ARG A 54 -9.74 11.90 2.72
N GLU A 55 -9.74 12.60 3.86
CA GLU A 55 -9.31 14.00 3.93
C GLU A 55 -7.82 14.14 3.59
N THR A 56 -6.98 13.25 4.13
CA THR A 56 -5.54 13.21 3.82
C THR A 56 -5.28 12.96 2.34
N ILE A 57 -5.98 12.00 1.70
CA ILE A 57 -5.81 11.72 0.26
C ILE A 57 -6.19 12.94 -0.59
N ARG A 58 -7.30 13.61 -0.25
CA ARG A 58 -7.73 14.81 -0.97
C ARG A 58 -6.75 15.97 -0.82
N ALA A 59 -6.13 16.13 0.35
CA ALA A 59 -5.14 17.18 0.58
C ALA A 59 -3.92 17.03 -0.33
N VAL A 60 -3.49 15.80 -0.62
CA VAL A 60 -2.34 15.54 -1.50
C VAL A 60 -2.72 15.57 -2.99
N GLN A 61 -3.94 15.14 -3.35
CA GLN A 61 -4.39 15.12 -4.76
C GLN A 61 -4.91 16.46 -5.28
N ALA A 62 -5.28 17.40 -4.41
CA ALA A 62 -5.76 18.72 -4.81
C ALA A 62 -4.63 19.73 -5.10
N GLU A 63 -3.36 19.30 -5.03
CA GLU A 63 -2.19 19.99 -5.61
C GLU A 63 -1.92 19.53 -7.04
#